data_AF-A0A9E3KE94-F1
#
_entry.id   AF-A0A9E3KE94-F1
#
_cell.length_a   1.000
_cell.length_b   1.000
_cell.length_c   1.000
_cell.angle_alpha   90.00
_cell.angle_beta   90.00
_cell.angle_gamma   90.00
#
_symmetry.space_group_name_H-M   'P 1'
#
loop_
_entity.id
_entity.type
_entity.pdbx_description
1 polymer ?
#
loop_
_entity_poly.entity_id
_entity_poly.type
_entity_poly.pdbx_seq_one_letter_code
_entity_poly.pdbx_strand_id
1 'polypeptide(L)'
;MTKFSGFGITPEYRFYLSDSPAPEGVYVAPFIRYQKFNISDKDVSDSEADFSAFGGGVVIGKQWVFKDKITLDLFLGPAYYSGKVSGQSGNTTFDTDAFDGFGLRTGINFGFKF
;
A
#
# COMPACT_ATOMS: atom_id res chain seq x y z
N MET A 1 25.15 5.94 -10.68
CA MET A 1 23.72 5.69 -10.99
C MET A 1 23.04 5.15 -9.75
N THR A 2 22.14 5.94 -9.15
CA THR A 2 21.33 5.54 -7.99
C THR A 2 20.32 4.46 -8.40
N LYS A 3 20.31 3.33 -7.68
CA LYS A 3 19.36 2.23 -7.90
C LYS A 3 18.41 2.13 -6.72
N PHE A 4 17.12 2.21 -7.01
CA PHE A 4 16.04 2.02 -6.06
C PHE A 4 15.46 0.61 -6.24
N SER A 5 15.49 -0.22 -5.22
CA SER A 5 14.98 -1.59 -5.26
C SER A 5 14.22 -1.92 -3.98
N GLY A 6 13.00 -2.42 -4.09
CA GLY A 6 12.18 -2.72 -2.92
C GLY A 6 11.00 -3.63 -3.24
N PHE A 7 10.25 -3.98 -2.22
CA PHE A 7 8.99 -4.69 -2.34
C PHE A 7 7.96 -4.11 -1.38
N GLY A 8 6.69 -4.28 -1.74
CA GLY A 8 5.57 -3.89 -0.89
C GLY A 8 4.48 -4.93 -0.97
N ILE A 9 3.89 -5.23 0.18
CA ILE A 9 2.72 -6.11 0.28
C ILE A 9 1.58 -5.34 0.94
N THR A 10 0.35 -5.61 0.51
CA THR A 10 -0.85 -5.01 1.09
C THR A 10 -1.95 -6.06 1.16
N PRO A 11 -1.95 -6.93 2.18
CA PRO A 11 -3.07 -7.84 2.38
C PRO A 11 -4.32 -7.03 2.75
N GLU A 12 -5.43 -7.42 2.13
CA GLU A 12 -6.73 -6.78 2.24
C GLU A 12 -7.80 -7.85 2.35
N TYR A 13 -8.76 -7.66 3.24
CA TYR A 13 -9.87 -8.58 3.42
C TYR A 13 -11.18 -7.87 3.08
N ARG A 14 -11.91 -8.35 2.07
CA ARG A 14 -13.12 -7.68 1.56
C ARG A 14 -14.39 -8.33 2.09
N PHE A 15 -15.19 -7.55 2.82
CA PHE A 15 -16.54 -7.92 3.23
C PHE A 15 -17.56 -7.26 2.29
N TYR A 16 -18.21 -8.06 1.46
CA TYR A 16 -19.27 -7.59 0.56
C TYR A 16 -20.57 -7.38 1.34
N LEU A 17 -21.12 -6.17 1.24
CA LEU A 17 -22.34 -5.73 1.92
C LEU A 17 -23.57 -5.77 0.99
N SER A 18 -23.36 -6.12 -0.27
CA SER A 18 -24.39 -6.23 -1.30
C SER A 18 -24.95 -7.64 -1.39
N ASP A 19 -26.22 -7.75 -1.77
CA ASP A 19 -26.89 -9.02 -2.05
C ASP A 19 -26.38 -9.70 -3.35
N SER A 20 -25.57 -9.01 -4.14
CA SER A 20 -24.94 -9.57 -5.34
C SER A 20 -23.88 -10.62 -4.98
N PRO A 21 -23.73 -11.70 -5.77
CA PRO A 21 -22.68 -12.67 -5.56
C PRO A 21 -21.29 -12.02 -5.60
N ALA A 22 -20.51 -12.23 -4.54
CA ALA A 22 -19.12 -11.78 -4.51
C ALA A 22 -18.35 -12.36 -5.72
N PRO A 23 -17.46 -11.58 -6.36
CA PRO A 23 -16.92 -10.32 -5.89
C PRO A 23 -17.63 -9.06 -6.45
N GLU A 24 -18.92 -9.16 -6.84
CA GLU A 24 -19.68 -8.01 -7.31
C GLU A 24 -20.35 -7.26 -6.16
N GLY A 25 -20.27 -5.92 -6.20
CA GLY A 25 -21.03 -5.00 -5.37
C GLY A 25 -20.19 -4.18 -4.40
N VAL A 26 -20.84 -3.63 -3.38
CA VAL A 26 -20.21 -2.72 -2.41
C VAL A 26 -19.55 -3.54 -1.32
N TYR A 27 -18.33 -3.17 -0.95
CA TYR A 27 -17.57 -3.83 0.10
C TYR A 27 -16.93 -2.84 1.06
N VAL A 28 -16.66 -3.31 2.27
CA VAL A 28 -15.73 -2.68 3.22
C VAL A 28 -14.54 -3.60 3.40
N ALA A 29 -13.33 -3.05 3.44
CA ALA A 29 -12.12 -3.84 3.54
C ALA A 29 -11.09 -3.19 4.48
N PRO A 30 -10.80 -3.80 5.64
CA PRO A 30 -9.56 -3.49 6.34
C PRO A 30 -8.36 -3.95 5.51
N PHE A 31 -7.29 -3.17 5.56
CA PHE A 31 -6.01 -3.52 4.95
C PHE A 31 -4.86 -3.16 5.87
N ILE A 32 -3.77 -3.90 5.71
CA ILE A 32 -2.46 -3.53 6.25
C ILE A 32 -1.48 -3.45 5.09
N ARG A 33 -0.44 -2.64 5.22
CA ARG A 33 0.56 -2.42 4.19
C ARG A 33 1.93 -2.45 4.84
N TYR A 34 2.84 -3.21 4.23
CA TYR A 34 4.26 -3.21 4.57
C TYR A 34 5.07 -2.98 3.31
N GLN A 35 6.00 -2.04 3.35
CA GLN A 35 6.88 -1.71 2.23
C GLN A 35 8.31 -1.62 2.71
N LYS A 36 9.25 -2.21 1.98
CA LYS A 36 10.68 -2.07 2.20
C LYS A 36 11.35 -1.63 0.90
N PHE A 37 12.12 -0.55 0.95
CA PHE A 37 12.89 -0.02 -0.16
C PHE A 37 14.35 0.12 0.27
N ASN A 38 15.26 -0.33 -0.59
CA ASN A 38 16.69 -0.18 -0.43
C ASN A 38 17.15 0.81 -1.50
N ILE A 39 17.87 1.85 -1.08
CA ILE A 39 18.46 2.86 -1.96
C ILE A 39 19.96 2.58 -1.97
N SER A 40 20.50 2.17 -3.12
CA SER A 40 21.94 2.02 -3.32
C SER A 40 22.42 3.09 -4.29
N ASP A 41 23.20 4.06 -3.80
CA ASP A 41 23.89 5.01 -4.67
C ASP A 41 25.36 4.59 -4.84
N LYS A 42 25.79 4.41 -6.10
CA LYS A 42 27.15 3.99 -6.43
C LYS A 42 28.12 5.16 -6.59
N ASP A 43 27.63 6.40 -6.62
CA ASP A 43 28.46 7.57 -6.91
C ASP A 43 28.91 8.31 -5.63
N VAL A 44 28.29 8.02 -4.48
CA VAL A 44 28.60 8.63 -3.18
C VAL A 44 28.71 7.53 -2.12
N SER A 45 29.91 6.97 -1.98
CA SER A 45 30.37 6.33 -0.73
C SER A 45 29.54 5.14 -0.21
N ASP A 46 29.20 4.15 -1.06
CA ASP A 46 28.58 2.85 -0.66
C ASP A 46 27.49 2.98 0.42
N SER A 47 26.74 4.07 0.38
CA SER A 47 25.76 4.39 1.41
C SER A 47 24.47 3.66 1.10
N GLU A 48 24.28 2.50 1.73
CA GLU A 48 23.03 1.75 1.71
C GLU A 48 22.05 2.35 2.73
N ALA A 49 20.94 2.90 2.25
CA ALA A 49 19.85 3.37 3.08
C ALA A 49 18.64 2.44 2.94
N ASP A 50 18.21 1.85 4.05
CA ASP A 50 17.01 1.04 4.13
C ASP A 50 15.85 1.90 4.62
N PHE A 51 14.80 1.99 3.80
CA PHE A 51 13.52 2.58 4.18
C PHE A 51 12.49 1.47 4.36
N SER A 52 11.82 1.47 5.51
CA SER A 52 10.70 0.56 5.79
C SER A 52 9.48 1.38 6.16
N ALA A 53 8.30 0.99 5.68
CA ALA A 53 7.04 1.62 6.03
C ALA A 53 6.01 0.55 6.37
N PHE A 54 5.25 0.81 7.41
CA PHE A 54 4.12 0.00 7.86
C PHE A 54 2.90 0.89 8.02
N GLY A 55 1.73 0.39 7.65
CA GLY A 55 0.50 1.12 7.84
C GLY A 55 -0.72 0.26 7.64
N GLY A 56 -1.87 0.88 7.77
CA GLY A 56 -3.14 0.20 7.59
C GLY A 56 -4.29 1.17 7.62
N GLY A 57 -5.47 0.63 7.36
CA GLY A 57 -6.69 1.43 7.34
C GLY A 57 -7.87 0.59 6.92
N VAL A 58 -8.92 1.30 6.55
CA VAL A 58 -10.15 0.69 6.04
C VAL A 58 -10.55 1.42 4.78
N VAL A 59 -10.97 0.68 3.77
CA VAL A 59 -11.54 1.24 2.54
C VAL A 59 -12.98 0.78 2.39
N ILE A 60 -13.80 1.64 1.82
CA ILE A 60 -15.06 1.26 1.20
C ILE A 60 -14.83 1.26 -0.31
N GLY A 61 -15.33 0.24 -0.99
CA GLY A 61 -15.21 0.14 -2.43
C GLY A 61 -16.46 -0.42 -3.08
N LYS A 62 -16.51 -0.27 -4.39
CA LYS A 62 -17.55 -0.83 -5.24
C LYS A 62 -16.89 -1.51 -6.42
N GLN A 63 -17.18 -2.81 -6.55
CA GLN A 63 -16.70 -3.64 -7.63
C GLN A 63 -17.84 -3.98 -8.58
N TRP A 64 -17.67 -3.64 -9.85
CA TRP A 64 -18.56 -4.02 -10.94
C TRP A 64 -17.99 -5.21 -11.69
N VAL A 65 -18.86 -6.14 -12.09
CA VAL A 65 -18.48 -7.28 -12.93
C VAL A 65 -19.24 -7.17 -14.25
N PHE A 66 -18.50 -6.95 -15.34
CA PHE A 66 -19.05 -6.84 -16.68
C PHE A 66 -18.88 -8.15 -17.43
N LYS A 67 -19.98 -8.65 -17.99
CA LYS A 67 -20.03 -9.87 -18.82
C LYS A 67 -19.36 -11.10 -18.16
N ASP A 68 -19.40 -11.18 -16.83
CA ASP A 68 -18.73 -12.22 -16.03
C ASP A 68 -17.23 -12.39 -16.25
N LYS A 69 -16.57 -11.42 -16.88
CA LYS A 69 -15.16 -11.54 -17.29
C LYS A 69 -14.31 -10.36 -16.90
N ILE A 70 -14.86 -9.15 -16.93
CA ILE A 70 -14.10 -7.92 -16.66
C ILE A 70 -14.58 -7.36 -15.34
N THR A 71 -13.67 -7.02 -14.46
CA THR A 71 -13.97 -6.40 -13.18
C THR A 71 -13.37 -5.00 -13.13
N LEU A 72 -14.18 -4.06 -12.64
CA LEU A 72 -13.76 -2.71 -12.34
C LEU A 72 -14.02 -2.48 -10.86
N ASP A 73 -13.04 -1.99 -10.12
CA ASP A 73 -13.16 -1.77 -8.68
C ASP A 73 -12.66 -0.38 -8.35
N LEU A 74 -13.49 0.41 -7.66
CA LEU A 74 -13.13 1.72 -7.15
C LEU A 74 -13.22 1.68 -5.63
N PHE A 75 -12.18 2.16 -4.95
CA PHE A 75 -12.13 2.20 -3.49
C PHE A 75 -11.62 3.53 -2.97
N LEU A 76 -12.08 3.92 -1.78
CA LEU A 76 -11.56 5.04 -1.00
C LEU A 76 -11.66 4.77 0.50
N GLY A 77 -10.78 5.36 1.29
CA GLY A 77 -10.91 5.34 2.74
C GLY A 77 -9.70 5.88 3.48
N PRO A 78 -9.85 6.13 4.80
CA PRO A 78 -8.76 6.62 5.63
C PRO A 78 -7.68 5.55 5.80
N ALA A 79 -6.45 6.03 5.91
CA ALA A 79 -5.29 5.22 6.16
C ALA A 79 -4.40 5.92 7.18
N TYR A 80 -3.64 5.14 7.95
CA TYR A 80 -2.55 5.63 8.76
C TYR A 80 -1.28 4.91 8.33
N TYR A 81 -0.22 5.67 8.06
CA TYR A 81 1.08 5.13 7.70
C TYR A 81 2.13 5.59 8.71
N SER A 82 3.11 4.73 8.95
CA SER A 82 4.30 5.03 9.73
C SER A 82 5.52 4.50 9.00
N GLY A 83 6.50 5.37 8.76
CA GLY A 83 7.71 5.07 8.00
C GLY A 83 8.93 5.17 8.90
N LYS A 84 9.79 4.14 8.92
CA LYS A 84 11.09 4.16 9.59
C LYS A 84 12.23 4.08 8.58
N VAL A 85 13.13 5.06 8.64
CA VAL A 85 14.41 5.06 7.92
C VAL A 85 15.47 4.43 8.84
N SER A 86 16.16 3.39 8.38
CA SER A 86 17.32 2.81 9.08
C SER A 86 18.53 2.82 8.15
N GLY A 87 19.58 3.57 8.49
CA GLY A 87 20.85 3.57 7.77
C GLY A 87 22.01 3.20 8.71
N GLN A 88 22.94 2.37 8.26
CA GLN A 88 24.17 2.06 8.98
C GLN A 88 25.16 3.25 8.91
N SER A 89 24.97 4.26 9.75
CA SER A 89 26.10 5.02 10.32
C SER A 89 25.59 5.89 11.45
N GLY A 90 25.87 5.46 12.69
CA GLY A 90 25.55 6.23 13.89
C GLY A 90 24.11 6.07 14.37
N ASN A 91 23.97 6.10 15.69
CA ASN A 91 22.74 5.94 16.46
C ASN A 91 21.84 7.19 16.33
N THR A 92 21.58 7.66 15.11
CA THR A 92 20.74 8.83 14.84
C THR A 92 19.35 8.37 14.44
N THR A 93 18.43 8.41 15.40
CA THR A 93 16.99 8.36 15.17
C THR A 93 16.61 9.57 14.33
N PHE A 94 16.36 9.36 13.03
CA PHE A 94 15.80 10.41 12.18
C PHE A 94 14.33 10.62 12.56
N ASP A 95 13.91 11.88 12.75
CA ASP A 95 12.50 12.23 12.98
C ASP A 95 11.67 11.80 11.77
N THR A 96 10.87 10.75 11.97
CA THR A 96 10.02 10.13 10.95
C THR A 96 8.65 10.78 10.83
N ASP A 97 8.41 11.89 11.54
CA ASP A 97 7.16 12.65 11.57
C ASP A 97 6.68 13.11 10.18
N ALA A 98 7.58 13.23 9.19
CA ALA A 98 7.19 13.56 7.81
C ALA A 98 6.53 12.38 7.06
N PHE A 99 6.74 11.14 7.51
CA PHE A 99 6.22 9.91 6.90
C PHE A 99 5.18 9.21 7.78
N ASP A 100 4.94 9.73 8.99
CA ASP A 100 3.97 9.23 9.95
C ASP A 100 2.72 10.10 9.95
N GLY A 101 1.56 9.51 9.65
CA GLY A 101 0.32 10.25 9.75
C GLY A 101 -0.90 9.64 9.09
N PHE A 102 -2.00 10.35 9.27
CA PHE A 102 -3.26 10.08 8.59
C PHE A 102 -3.19 10.50 7.12
N GLY A 103 -3.63 9.61 6.25
CA GLY A 103 -3.75 9.84 4.82
C GLY A 103 -5.04 9.26 4.27
N LEU A 104 -5.20 9.43 2.96
CA LEU A 104 -6.30 8.87 2.20
C LEU A 104 -5.76 7.77 1.28
N ARG A 105 -6.36 6.59 1.31
CA ARG A 105 -6.14 5.54 0.31
C ARG A 105 -7.32 5.57 -0.66
N THR A 106 -7.02 5.75 -1.93
CA THR A 106 -8.00 5.69 -3.02
C THR A 106 -7.37 5.03 -4.24
N GLY A 107 -8.18 4.46 -5.12
CA GLY A 107 -7.67 3.88 -6.34
C GLY A 107 -8.72 3.16 -7.16
N ILE A 108 -8.31 2.77 -8.36
CA ILE A 108 -9.08 1.99 -9.31
C ILE A 108 -8.31 0.72 -9.66
N ASN A 109 -8.96 -0.43 -9.62
CA ASN A 109 -8.40 -1.71 -10.04
C ASN A 109 -9.18 -2.21 -11.27
N PHE A 110 -8.45 -2.80 -12.21
CA PHE A 110 -9.00 -3.55 -13.32
C PHE A 110 -8.58 -5.01 -13.16
N GLY A 111 -9.53 -5.92 -13.29
CA GLY A 111 -9.27 -7.35 -13.14
C GLY A 111 -10.02 -8.19 -14.16
N PHE A 112 -9.55 -9.42 -14.34
CA PHE A 112 -10.22 -10.42 -15.17
C PHE A 112 -10.76 -11.54 -14.27
N LYS A 113 -12.06 -11.81 -14.36
CA LYS A 113 -12.75 -12.92 -13.69
C LYS A 113 -12.60 -14.16 -14.58
N PHE A 114 -12.00 -15.22 -14.03
CA PHE A 114 -11.77 -16.50 -14.68
C PHE A 114 -12.59 -17.61 -14.01
#